data_AF-A0A2L0A886-F1
#
_entry.id   AF-A0A2L0A886-F1
#
_cell.length_a   1.000
_cell.length_b   1.000
_cell.length_c   1.000
_cell.angle_alpha   90.00
_cell.angle_beta   90.00
_cell.angle_gamma   90.00
#
_symmetry.space_group_name_H-M   'P 1'
#
loop_
_entity.id
_entity.type
_entity.pdbx_description
1 polymer ?
#
loop_
_entity_poly.entity_id
_entity_poly.type
_entity_poly.pdbx_seq_one_letter_code
_entity_poly.pdbx_strand_id
1 'polypeptide(L)'
;MRPSIRPALLATALFCAVAAQPAQAQFFWSPPDLSTPPVTGAEPSLGLNLPDATPDELNAGLVWNLRAALNVAALQCDFEPTLLTVSNYNAMIAHHNKELQTAFDTLGKYFQRTAGKGKPGQQALDQYGTRIYSGYSTVQAQRNFCQTAGSIGRDAIFANRGALIDLARRRMGELKKSLVLTGERYFGTPGSSYTAAIPPLNDECWKKGKLLTSCKARWDAEAAKKPAG
;
A
#
# COMPACT_ATOMS: atom_id res chain seq x y z
N MET A 1 -57.40 -43.18 -14.84
CA MET A 1 -57.30 -42.79 -13.42
C MET A 1 -55.95 -43.28 -12.89
N ARG A 2 -55.04 -42.36 -12.55
CA ARG A 2 -53.78 -42.66 -11.84
C ARG A 2 -53.71 -41.70 -10.63
N PRO A 3 -53.36 -42.19 -9.42
CA PRO A 3 -53.46 -41.40 -8.21
C PRO A 3 -52.27 -40.44 -8.08
N SER A 4 -52.58 -39.27 -7.53
CA SER A 4 -51.65 -38.25 -7.05
C SER A 4 -51.00 -38.73 -5.76
N ILE A 5 -49.66 -38.73 -5.70
CA ILE A 5 -48.91 -38.80 -4.45
C ILE A 5 -47.76 -37.79 -4.56
N ARG A 6 -47.87 -36.69 -3.80
CA ARG A 6 -46.72 -35.92 -3.29
C ARG A 6 -46.59 -36.30 -1.82
N PRO A 7 -45.37 -36.55 -1.30
CA PRO A 7 -44.76 -35.49 -0.48
C PRO A 7 -43.20 -35.48 -0.42
N ALA A 8 -42.70 -34.37 0.17
CA ALA A 8 -41.42 -34.16 0.86
C ALA A 8 -40.13 -34.03 0.00
N LEU A 9 -39.44 -32.87 -0.02
CA LEU A 9 -38.45 -32.39 0.99
C LEU A 9 -37.34 -33.44 1.18
N LEU A 10 -36.06 -33.21 0.91
CA LEU A 10 -35.22 -32.11 1.37
C LEU A 10 -34.19 -31.68 0.29
N ALA A 11 -34.00 -30.36 0.17
CA ALA A 11 -32.85 -29.76 -0.46
C ALA A 11 -31.68 -29.74 0.54
N THR A 12 -30.55 -30.34 0.18
CA THR A 12 -29.28 -30.13 0.90
C THR A 12 -28.35 -29.35 -0.02
N ALA A 13 -28.58 -28.04 -0.11
CA ALA A 13 -27.59 -27.12 -0.64
C ALA A 13 -26.48 -27.01 0.41
N LEU A 14 -25.38 -27.71 0.19
CA LEU A 14 -24.17 -27.59 0.99
C LEU A 14 -23.61 -26.18 0.75
N PHE A 15 -24.00 -25.25 1.62
CA PHE A 15 -23.38 -23.95 1.76
C PHE A 15 -21.90 -24.18 2.14
N CYS A 16 -21.01 -24.14 1.15
CA CYS A 16 -19.62 -23.80 1.42
C CYS A 16 -19.61 -22.34 1.88
N ALA A 17 -19.87 -22.13 3.16
CA ALA A 17 -19.49 -20.91 3.84
C ALA A 17 -17.96 -20.85 3.83
N VAL A 18 -17.42 -20.33 2.72
CA VAL A 18 -16.11 -19.68 2.77
C VAL A 18 -16.31 -18.61 3.82
N ALA A 19 -15.78 -18.83 5.01
CA ALA A 19 -15.67 -17.77 5.99
C ALA A 19 -14.92 -16.65 5.27
N ALA A 20 -15.65 -15.61 4.89
CA ALA A 20 -15.05 -14.32 4.61
C ALA A 20 -14.33 -13.99 5.92
N GLN A 21 -13.04 -14.30 5.98
CA GLN A 21 -12.22 -13.85 7.09
C GLN A 21 -12.46 -12.34 7.11
N PRO A 22 -13.00 -11.77 8.20
CA PRO A 22 -13.06 -10.33 8.29
C PRO A 22 -11.63 -9.90 8.03
N ALA A 23 -11.42 -9.10 6.99
CA ALA A 23 -10.12 -8.57 6.67
C ALA A 23 -9.66 -7.96 7.99
N GLN A 24 -8.71 -8.62 8.68
CA GLN A 24 -8.32 -8.38 10.07
C GLN A 24 -8.08 -6.90 10.26
N ALA A 25 -9.09 -6.12 10.63
CA ALA A 25 -9.03 -4.67 10.52
C ALA A 25 -7.80 -4.26 11.32
N GLN A 26 -6.75 -3.81 10.62
CA GLN A 26 -5.62 -3.17 11.28
C GLN A 26 -6.18 -1.79 11.62
N PHE A 27 -7.08 -1.77 12.60
CA PHE A 27 -7.40 -0.57 13.34
C PHE A 27 -6.11 -0.24 14.04
N PHE A 28 -5.33 0.64 13.42
CA PHE A 28 -4.23 1.25 14.13
C PHE A 28 -4.85 2.06 15.26
N TRP A 29 -4.51 1.72 16.49
CA TRP A 29 -4.86 2.57 17.63
C TRP A 29 -4.08 3.88 17.53
N SER A 30 -2.82 3.79 17.08
CA SER A 30 -2.01 4.91 16.61
C SER A 30 -1.47 4.62 15.19
N PRO A 31 -1.95 5.34 14.15
CA PRO A 31 -1.49 5.13 12.77
C PRO A 31 -0.01 5.49 12.61
N PRO A 32 0.73 4.87 11.69
CA PRO A 32 2.13 5.22 11.39
C PRO A 32 2.26 6.68 10.94
N ASP A 33 3.39 7.32 11.24
CA ASP A 33 3.64 8.69 10.75
C ASP A 33 4.13 8.56 9.32
N LEU A 34 3.24 8.84 8.39
CA LEU A 34 3.54 8.80 6.97
C LEU A 34 3.97 10.18 6.43
N SER A 35 4.06 11.20 7.28
CA SER A 35 4.42 12.54 6.83
C SER A 35 5.81 12.56 6.17
N THR A 36 5.91 13.39 5.13
CA THR A 36 7.12 13.66 4.36
C THR A 36 7.16 15.15 4.01
N PRO A 37 8.35 15.76 3.91
CA PRO A 37 8.45 17.07 3.27
C PRO A 37 7.94 17.01 1.82
N PRO A 38 7.53 18.15 1.23
CA PRO A 38 7.16 18.20 -0.18
C PRO A 38 8.28 17.67 -1.06
N VAL A 39 7.92 16.82 -2.03
CA VAL A 39 8.86 16.18 -2.96
C VAL A 39 9.04 16.99 -4.23
N THR A 40 10.15 16.76 -4.91
CA THR A 40 10.52 17.41 -6.17
C THR A 40 10.41 16.47 -7.38
N GLY A 41 10.36 15.16 -7.15
CA GLY A 41 10.37 14.13 -8.19
C GLY A 41 11.77 13.54 -8.42
N ALA A 42 12.82 14.19 -7.95
CA ALA A 42 14.20 13.71 -8.07
C ALA A 42 14.55 12.62 -7.04
N GLU A 43 13.70 12.43 -6.02
CA GLU A 43 13.98 11.52 -4.91
C GLU A 43 13.93 10.05 -5.40
N PRO A 44 14.98 9.25 -5.16
CA PRO A 44 15.01 7.84 -5.58
C PRO A 44 13.86 7.00 -4.97
N SER A 45 13.42 7.36 -3.76
CA SER A 45 12.33 6.67 -3.05
C SER A 45 10.97 6.76 -3.76
N LEU A 46 10.79 7.72 -4.67
CA LEU A 46 9.58 7.82 -5.49
C LEU A 46 9.56 6.80 -6.63
N GLY A 47 10.73 6.27 -7.02
CA GLY A 47 10.85 5.31 -8.11
C GLY A 47 10.37 5.87 -9.46
N LEU A 48 10.49 7.19 -9.70
CA LEU A 48 10.18 7.75 -11.02
C LEU A 48 11.17 7.20 -12.06
N ASN A 49 12.47 7.09 -11.74
CA ASN A 49 13.53 6.58 -12.65
C ASN A 49 13.49 7.25 -14.03
N LEU A 50 13.60 8.58 -14.03
CA LEU A 50 13.68 9.41 -15.23
C LEU A 50 15.08 10.06 -15.30
N PRO A 51 16.13 9.33 -15.73
CA PRO A 51 17.47 9.91 -15.88
C PRO A 51 17.46 11.08 -16.87
N ASP A 52 18.27 12.11 -16.61
CA ASP A 52 18.39 13.32 -17.44
C ASP A 52 17.05 14.02 -17.71
N ALA A 53 16.12 13.91 -16.77
CA ALA A 53 14.86 14.62 -16.79
C ALA A 53 15.03 16.07 -16.33
N THR A 54 14.42 16.97 -17.07
CA THR A 54 14.21 18.36 -16.70
C THR A 54 13.21 18.49 -15.54
N PRO A 55 13.16 19.63 -14.83
CA PRO A 55 12.17 19.84 -13.77
C PRO A 55 10.72 19.64 -14.21
N ASP A 56 10.39 20.02 -15.46
CA ASP A 56 9.04 19.83 -16.00
C ASP A 56 8.71 18.36 -16.27
N GLU A 57 9.69 17.59 -16.74
CA GLU A 57 9.53 16.14 -16.93
C GLU A 57 9.41 15.40 -15.59
N LEU A 58 10.11 15.85 -14.53
CA LEU A 58 9.93 15.33 -13.17
C LEU A 58 8.54 15.66 -12.60
N ASN A 59 8.06 16.89 -12.80
CA ASN A 59 6.71 17.29 -12.42
C ASN A 59 5.64 16.45 -13.15
N ALA A 60 5.82 16.22 -14.45
CA ALA A 60 4.96 15.35 -15.23
C ALA A 60 4.99 13.90 -14.71
N GLY A 61 6.17 13.40 -14.36
CA GLY A 61 6.37 12.11 -13.71
C GLY A 61 5.62 11.99 -12.37
N LEU A 62 5.66 13.03 -11.53
CA LEU A 62 4.92 13.09 -10.26
C LEU A 62 3.41 13.02 -10.47
N VAL A 63 2.87 13.87 -11.36
CA VAL A 63 1.43 13.91 -11.66
C VAL A 63 0.95 12.56 -12.21
N TRP A 64 1.72 11.97 -13.12
CA TRP A 64 1.38 10.67 -13.69
C TRP A 64 1.48 9.52 -12.67
N ASN A 65 2.45 9.59 -11.74
CA ASN A 65 2.54 8.63 -10.64
C ASN A 65 1.36 8.75 -9.68
N LEU A 66 0.94 9.96 -9.34
CA LEU A 66 -0.25 10.20 -8.53
C LEU A 66 -1.49 9.59 -9.19
N ARG A 67 -1.68 9.84 -10.50
CA ARG A 67 -2.76 9.22 -11.27
C ARG A 67 -2.71 7.69 -11.21
N ALA A 68 -1.54 7.10 -11.41
CA ALA A 68 -1.37 5.65 -11.40
C ALA A 68 -1.71 5.06 -10.02
N ALA A 69 -1.24 5.67 -8.94
CA ALA A 69 -1.55 5.23 -7.58
C ALA A 69 -3.06 5.28 -7.29
N LEU A 70 -3.73 6.38 -7.67
CA LEU A 70 -5.17 6.52 -7.45
C LEU A 70 -5.99 5.55 -8.31
N ASN A 71 -5.51 5.19 -9.51
CA ASN A 71 -6.13 4.11 -10.29
C ASN A 71 -6.01 2.75 -9.58
N VAL A 72 -4.81 2.42 -9.11
CA VAL A 72 -4.58 1.17 -8.36
C VAL A 72 -5.46 1.13 -7.11
N ALA A 73 -5.61 2.25 -6.40
CA ALA A 73 -6.50 2.36 -5.25
C ALA A 73 -7.99 2.20 -5.63
N ALA A 74 -8.43 2.73 -6.77
CA ALA A 74 -9.79 2.51 -7.26
C ALA A 74 -10.07 1.01 -7.53
N LEU A 75 -9.06 0.24 -7.91
CA LEU A 75 -9.19 -1.20 -8.15
C LEU A 75 -9.07 -2.05 -6.87
N GLN A 76 -8.13 -1.72 -5.99
CA GLN A 76 -7.73 -2.58 -4.86
C GLN A 76 -8.43 -2.24 -3.55
N CYS A 77 -9.04 -1.06 -3.43
CA CYS A 77 -9.57 -0.55 -2.16
C CYS A 77 -11.11 -0.56 -2.07
N ASP A 78 -11.79 -1.12 -3.06
CA ASP A 78 -13.27 -1.16 -3.11
C ASP A 78 -13.90 -2.02 -2.00
N PHE A 79 -13.09 -2.82 -1.30
CA PHE A 79 -13.53 -3.53 -0.10
C PHE A 79 -13.98 -2.59 1.04
N GLU A 80 -13.57 -1.33 1.02
CA GLU A 80 -13.98 -0.29 1.98
C GLU A 80 -14.63 0.90 1.24
N PRO A 81 -15.96 0.85 1.00
CA PRO A 81 -16.65 1.86 0.20
C PRO A 81 -16.58 3.27 0.78
N THR A 82 -16.35 3.43 2.08
CA THR A 82 -16.26 4.76 2.72
C THR A 82 -15.03 5.56 2.30
N LEU A 83 -14.01 4.91 1.71
CA LEU A 83 -12.84 5.59 1.15
C LEU A 83 -13.14 6.29 -0.19
N LEU A 84 -14.26 5.93 -0.84
CA LEU A 84 -14.72 6.56 -2.09
C LEU A 84 -13.64 6.58 -3.20
N THR A 85 -12.75 5.59 -3.24
CA THR A 85 -11.58 5.60 -4.14
C THR A 85 -11.97 5.63 -5.61
N VAL A 86 -13.00 4.85 -6.00
CA VAL A 86 -13.53 4.82 -7.37
C VAL A 86 -14.11 6.17 -7.78
N SER A 87 -15.01 6.74 -6.98
CA SER A 87 -15.64 8.02 -7.30
C SER A 87 -14.64 9.17 -7.29
N ASN A 88 -13.72 9.21 -6.32
CA ASN A 88 -12.69 10.24 -6.23
C ASN A 88 -11.74 10.17 -7.43
N TYR A 89 -11.31 8.97 -7.85
CA TYR A 89 -10.46 8.80 -9.02
C TYR A 89 -11.12 9.31 -10.30
N ASN A 90 -12.37 8.90 -10.55
CA ASN A 90 -13.11 9.32 -11.75
C ASN A 90 -13.35 10.83 -11.76
N ALA A 91 -13.73 11.40 -10.62
CA ALA A 91 -13.92 12.84 -10.47
C ALA A 91 -12.60 13.62 -10.66
N MET A 92 -11.48 13.13 -10.12
CA MET A 92 -10.16 13.74 -10.30
C MET A 92 -9.75 13.77 -11.78
N ILE A 93 -9.95 12.66 -12.51
CA ILE A 93 -9.67 12.63 -13.96
C ILE A 93 -10.52 13.65 -14.70
N ALA A 94 -11.82 13.70 -14.42
CA ALA A 94 -12.72 14.65 -15.08
C ALA A 94 -12.33 16.10 -14.75
N HIS A 95 -11.90 16.37 -13.52
CA HIS A 95 -11.56 17.71 -13.05
C HIS A 95 -10.22 18.22 -13.59
N HIS A 96 -9.22 17.34 -13.69
CA HIS A 96 -7.82 17.66 -14.03
C HIS A 96 -7.35 17.10 -15.39
N ASN A 97 -8.27 16.78 -16.31
CA ASN A 97 -7.96 16.12 -17.58
C ASN A 97 -6.83 16.81 -18.38
N LYS A 98 -6.82 18.16 -18.43
CA LYS A 98 -5.80 18.94 -19.15
C LYS A 98 -4.42 18.79 -18.55
N GLU A 99 -4.31 18.80 -17.22
CA GLU A 99 -3.05 18.62 -16.49
C GLU A 99 -2.53 17.20 -16.71
N LEU A 100 -3.41 16.19 -16.64
CA LEU A 100 -3.06 14.79 -16.89
C LEU A 100 -2.59 14.57 -18.33
N GLN A 101 -3.26 15.16 -19.32
CA GLN A 101 -2.85 15.09 -20.72
C GLN A 101 -1.49 15.74 -20.93
N THR A 102 -1.28 16.94 -20.37
CA THR A 102 -0.02 17.67 -20.48
C THR A 102 1.13 16.89 -19.84
N ALA A 103 0.91 16.27 -18.67
CA ALA A 103 1.89 15.41 -18.03
C ALA A 103 2.22 14.19 -18.92
N PHE A 104 1.21 13.53 -19.50
CA PHE A 104 1.44 12.39 -20.38
C PHE A 104 2.22 12.77 -21.65
N ASP A 105 1.85 13.88 -22.30
CA ASP A 105 2.54 14.38 -23.49
C ASP A 105 3.99 14.76 -23.20
N THR A 106 4.25 15.33 -22.02
CA THR A 106 5.60 15.69 -21.56
C THR A 106 6.45 14.45 -21.35
N LEU A 107 5.91 13.40 -20.70
CA LEU A 107 6.59 12.11 -20.57
C LEU A 107 6.81 11.44 -21.93
N GLY A 108 5.85 11.57 -22.86
CA GLY A 108 6.03 11.14 -24.24
C GLY A 108 7.23 11.80 -24.89
N LYS A 109 7.32 13.13 -24.84
CA LYS A 109 8.47 13.89 -25.38
C LYS A 109 9.79 13.48 -24.70
N TYR A 110 9.78 13.27 -23.39
CA TYR A 110 10.94 12.76 -22.65
C TYR A 110 11.45 11.43 -23.24
N PHE A 111 10.59 10.42 -23.35
CA PHE A 111 11.02 9.10 -23.84
C PHE A 111 11.36 9.10 -25.33
N GLN A 112 10.72 9.96 -26.13
CA GLN A 112 11.10 10.17 -27.53
C GLN A 112 12.51 10.75 -27.67
N ARG A 113 12.93 11.58 -26.70
CA ARG A 113 14.26 12.19 -26.62
C ARG A 113 15.31 11.23 -26.08
N THR A 114 15.00 10.48 -25.01
CA THR A 114 16.00 9.68 -24.27
C THR A 114 16.09 8.23 -24.73
N ALA A 115 14.98 7.60 -25.10
CA ALA A 115 14.93 6.20 -25.53
C ALA A 115 14.86 6.04 -27.07
N GLY A 116 14.62 7.12 -27.80
CA GLY A 116 14.65 7.18 -29.27
C GLY A 116 13.30 7.47 -29.91
N LYS A 117 13.35 8.03 -31.13
CA LYS A 117 12.15 8.51 -31.85
C LYS A 117 11.27 7.36 -32.36
N GLY A 118 9.95 7.55 -32.34
CA GLY A 118 8.94 6.63 -32.82
C GLY A 118 8.69 5.48 -31.84
N LYS A 119 8.81 4.25 -32.35
CA LYS A 119 8.49 3.01 -31.62
C LYS A 119 9.32 2.80 -30.35
N PRO A 120 10.65 3.04 -30.31
CA PRO A 120 11.45 2.88 -29.09
C PRO A 120 10.97 3.76 -27.94
N GLY A 121 10.74 5.05 -28.18
CA GLY A 121 10.23 5.98 -27.18
C GLY A 121 8.84 5.62 -26.68
N GLN A 122 7.95 5.16 -27.57
CA GLN A 122 6.62 4.69 -27.17
C GLN A 122 6.71 3.45 -26.28
N GLN A 123 7.54 2.47 -26.65
CA GLN A 123 7.75 1.27 -25.83
C GLN A 123 8.32 1.61 -24.45
N ALA A 124 9.24 2.57 -24.38
CA ALA A 124 9.79 3.02 -23.10
C ALA A 124 8.74 3.71 -22.22
N LEU A 125 7.84 4.53 -22.82
CA LEU A 125 6.71 5.13 -22.11
C LEU A 125 5.72 4.07 -21.59
N ASP A 126 5.42 3.05 -22.39
CA ASP A 126 4.50 1.96 -22.01
C ASP A 126 5.10 1.09 -20.88
N GLN A 127 6.40 0.81 -20.96
CA GLN A 127 7.15 0.11 -19.90
C GLN A 127 7.21 0.95 -18.62
N TYR A 128 7.45 2.26 -18.75
CA TYR A 128 7.40 3.21 -17.63
C TYR A 128 6.03 3.17 -16.96
N GLY A 129 4.95 3.26 -17.74
CA GLY A 129 3.57 3.11 -17.27
C GLY A 129 3.40 1.81 -16.47
N THR A 130 3.69 0.67 -17.09
CA THR A 130 3.56 -0.65 -16.47
C THR A 130 4.30 -0.75 -15.14
N ARG A 131 5.55 -0.24 -15.09
CA ARG A 131 6.38 -0.25 -13.90
C ARG A 131 5.78 0.57 -12.76
N ILE A 132 5.27 1.77 -13.04
CA ILE A 132 4.70 2.62 -11.99
C ILE A 132 3.41 2.02 -11.42
N TYR A 133 2.54 1.41 -12.26
CA TYR A 133 1.35 0.70 -11.78
C TYR A 133 1.71 -0.49 -10.88
N SER A 134 2.70 -1.29 -11.33
CA SER A 134 3.20 -2.43 -10.57
C SER A 134 3.77 -2.00 -9.21
N GLY A 135 4.44 -0.85 -9.16
CA GLY A 135 5.02 -0.29 -7.93
C GLY A 135 4.02 0.07 -6.83
N TYR A 136 2.73 0.22 -7.15
CA TYR A 136 1.66 0.47 -6.16
C TYR A 136 0.86 -0.77 -5.77
N SER A 137 1.14 -1.91 -6.39
CA SER A 137 0.46 -3.16 -6.06
C SER A 137 1.09 -3.77 -4.81
N THR A 138 0.55 -3.44 -3.63
CA THR A 138 1.04 -3.94 -2.34
C THR A 138 -0.05 -4.74 -1.63
N VAL A 139 0.20 -6.03 -1.41
CA VAL A 139 -0.70 -6.90 -0.63
C VAL A 139 -0.49 -6.66 0.88
N GLN A 140 0.77 -6.52 1.31
CA GLN A 140 1.10 -6.47 2.74
C GLN A 140 0.72 -5.13 3.39
N ALA A 141 0.88 -4.00 2.69
CA ALA A 141 0.56 -2.66 3.20
C ALA A 141 -0.77 -2.11 2.63
N GLN A 142 -1.65 -2.98 2.09
CA GLN A 142 -2.87 -2.60 1.37
C GLN A 142 -3.72 -1.58 2.16
N ARG A 143 -3.81 -1.71 3.48
CA ARG A 143 -4.63 -0.79 4.30
C ARG A 143 -4.08 0.62 4.38
N ASN A 144 -2.79 0.76 4.72
CA ASN A 144 -2.12 2.06 4.77
C ASN A 144 -2.26 2.74 3.42
N PHE A 145 -1.96 2.00 2.35
CA PHE A 145 -2.11 2.49 0.99
C PHE A 145 -3.55 2.94 0.69
N CYS A 146 -4.57 2.14 0.99
CA CYS A 146 -5.96 2.48 0.71
C CYS A 146 -6.44 3.70 1.51
N GLN A 147 -6.11 3.80 2.80
CA GLN A 147 -6.47 4.95 3.63
C GLN A 147 -5.80 6.24 3.14
N THR A 148 -4.50 6.18 2.87
CA THR A 148 -3.73 7.31 2.34
C THR A 148 -4.22 7.71 0.95
N ALA A 149 -4.43 6.76 0.04
CA ALA A 149 -4.92 7.02 -1.31
C ALA A 149 -6.36 7.56 -1.32
N GLY A 150 -7.24 7.07 -0.43
CA GLY A 150 -8.60 7.61 -0.26
C GLY A 150 -8.58 9.08 0.21
N SER A 151 -7.73 9.40 1.19
CA SER A 151 -7.49 10.78 1.66
C SER A 151 -6.95 11.68 0.54
N ILE A 152 -5.93 11.22 -0.18
CA ILE A 152 -5.33 11.98 -1.30
C ILE A 152 -6.33 12.15 -2.45
N GLY A 153 -7.13 11.12 -2.76
CA GLY A 153 -8.17 11.20 -3.77
C GLY A 153 -9.23 12.25 -3.43
N ARG A 154 -9.58 12.39 -2.15
CA ARG A 154 -10.46 13.47 -1.68
C ARG A 154 -9.80 14.85 -1.87
N ASP A 155 -8.55 15.01 -1.47
CA ASP A 155 -7.84 16.28 -1.70
C ASP A 155 -7.74 16.62 -3.20
N ALA A 156 -7.59 15.61 -4.05
CA ALA A 156 -7.50 15.79 -5.49
C ALA A 156 -8.79 16.33 -6.11
N ILE A 157 -9.97 15.94 -5.62
CA ILE A 157 -11.24 16.48 -6.15
C ILE A 157 -11.52 17.91 -5.66
N PHE A 158 -10.91 18.33 -4.55
CA PHE A 158 -11.04 19.69 -4.01
C PHE A 158 -9.89 20.62 -4.41
N ALA A 159 -8.81 20.10 -4.99
CA ALA A 159 -7.72 20.91 -5.51
C ALA A 159 -8.21 21.75 -6.69
N ASN A 160 -7.78 23.02 -6.77
CA ASN A 160 -8.07 23.88 -7.91
C ASN A 160 -7.49 23.28 -9.21
N ARG A 161 -8.14 23.52 -10.34
CA ARG A 161 -7.55 23.19 -11.65
C ARG A 161 -6.22 23.93 -11.82
N GLY A 162 -5.21 23.23 -12.29
CA GLY A 162 -3.82 23.71 -12.41
C GLY A 162 -2.95 23.42 -11.18
N ALA A 163 -3.52 22.93 -10.08
CA ALA A 163 -2.81 22.69 -8.82
C ALA A 163 -2.57 21.20 -8.53
N LEU A 164 -2.80 20.29 -9.49
CA LEU A 164 -2.61 18.85 -9.27
C LEU A 164 -1.13 18.51 -8.97
N ILE A 165 -0.20 19.25 -9.58
CA ILE A 165 1.23 19.13 -9.27
C ILE A 165 1.54 19.53 -7.81
N ASP A 166 0.90 20.56 -7.27
CA ASP A 166 1.13 20.98 -5.89
C ASP A 166 0.62 19.94 -4.89
N LEU A 167 -0.49 19.27 -5.23
CA LEU A 167 -0.96 18.12 -4.47
C LEU A 167 0.05 16.96 -4.56
N ALA A 168 0.51 16.63 -5.78
CA ALA A 168 1.49 15.56 -5.97
C ALA A 168 2.77 15.84 -5.17
N ARG A 169 3.33 17.05 -5.23
CA ARG A 169 4.51 17.46 -4.45
C ARG A 169 4.28 17.28 -2.95
N ARG A 170 3.12 17.66 -2.41
CA ARG A 170 2.85 17.54 -0.97
C ARG A 170 2.60 16.11 -0.50
N ARG A 171 1.96 15.27 -1.32
CA ARG A 171 1.39 13.99 -0.86
C ARG A 171 2.08 12.75 -1.41
N MET A 172 2.92 12.87 -2.44
CA MET A 172 3.56 11.71 -3.07
C MET A 172 4.54 10.96 -2.16
N GLY A 173 5.27 11.68 -1.29
CA GLY A 173 6.15 11.04 -0.31
C GLY A 173 5.36 10.21 0.71
N GLU A 174 4.27 10.76 1.25
CA GLU A 174 3.33 10.05 2.12
C GLU A 174 2.76 8.81 1.44
N LEU A 175 2.31 8.95 0.18
CA LEU A 175 1.77 7.86 -0.60
C LEU A 175 2.80 6.74 -0.82
N LYS A 176 4.06 7.07 -1.08
CA LYS A 176 5.13 6.06 -1.20
C LYS A 176 5.43 5.37 0.12
N LYS A 177 5.47 6.14 1.22
CA LYS A 177 5.69 5.60 2.56
C LYS A 177 4.57 4.66 3.00
N SER A 178 3.33 4.88 2.52
CA SER A 178 2.17 4.02 2.77
C SER A 178 2.30 2.60 2.19
N LEU A 179 3.22 2.38 1.24
CA LEU A 179 3.45 1.07 0.61
C LEU A 179 4.33 0.14 1.44
N VAL A 180 4.96 0.66 2.50
CA VAL A 180 5.79 -0.13 3.41
C VAL A 180 4.90 -0.65 4.53
N LEU A 181 5.03 -1.94 4.84
CA LEU A 181 4.35 -2.52 6.00
C LEU A 181 4.94 -1.89 7.27
N THR A 182 4.12 -1.11 7.96
CA THR A 182 4.45 -0.54 9.27
C THR A 182 3.50 -1.12 10.31
N GLY A 183 4.06 -1.61 11.42
CA GLY A 183 3.28 -2.09 12.55
C GLY A 183 2.48 -0.98 13.24
N GLU A 184 1.63 -1.38 14.18
CA GLU A 184 0.85 -0.44 15.00
C GLU A 184 1.78 0.24 16.03
N ARG A 185 1.65 1.57 16.22
CA ARG A 185 2.63 2.34 17.00
C ARG A 185 2.50 2.18 18.52
N TYR A 186 1.35 1.76 19.03
CA TYR A 186 1.07 1.70 20.47
C TYR A 186 1.35 0.30 21.09
N PHE A 187 1.11 -0.77 20.35
CA PHE A 187 1.15 -2.18 20.67
C PHE A 187 2.26 -2.92 19.89
N GLY A 188 2.91 -2.26 18.92
CA GLY A 188 3.89 -2.88 18.03
C GLY A 188 3.23 -3.71 16.92
N THR A 189 3.91 -4.76 16.46
CA THR A 189 3.32 -5.72 15.50
C THR A 189 2.75 -6.90 16.30
N PRO A 190 1.43 -7.01 16.51
CA PRO A 190 0.84 -8.07 17.31
C PRO A 190 1.30 -9.43 16.75
N GLY A 191 1.99 -10.22 17.57
CA GLY A 191 2.53 -11.53 17.17
C GLY A 191 3.99 -11.54 16.67
N SER A 192 4.62 -10.38 16.43
CA SER A 192 6.02 -10.32 15.97
C SER A 192 6.93 -9.48 16.86
N SER A 193 6.36 -8.58 17.67
CA SER A 193 7.12 -7.73 18.61
C SER A 193 7.20 -8.30 20.03
N TYR A 194 6.75 -9.53 20.26
CA TYR A 194 7.03 -10.21 21.52
C TYR A 194 8.36 -10.96 21.41
N THR A 195 9.34 -10.54 22.21
CA THR A 195 10.51 -11.36 22.51
C THR A 195 10.21 -12.13 23.78
N ALA A 196 9.88 -13.41 23.66
CA ALA A 196 9.84 -14.30 24.82
C ALA A 196 11.29 -14.58 25.24
N ALA A 197 11.63 -14.35 26.51
CA ALA A 197 12.87 -14.88 27.06
C ALA A 197 12.75 -16.41 27.06
N ILE A 198 13.58 -17.09 26.28
CA ILE A 198 13.62 -18.56 26.20
C ILE A 198 14.70 -19.04 27.18
N PRO A 199 14.52 -20.16 27.89
CA PRO A 199 15.58 -20.71 28.73
C PRO A 199 16.82 -20.99 27.88
N PRO A 200 18.03 -20.84 28.44
CA PRO A 200 19.26 -21.13 27.70
C PRO A 200 19.22 -22.59 27.21
N LEU A 201 19.46 -22.81 25.91
CA LEU A 201 19.39 -24.12 25.26
C LEU A 201 20.75 -24.85 25.20
N ASN A 202 21.77 -24.32 25.87
CA ASN A 202 23.09 -24.94 25.93
C ASN A 202 23.11 -26.11 26.94
N ASP A 203 23.85 -27.17 26.63
CA ASP A 203 23.91 -28.39 27.46
C ASP A 203 24.38 -28.12 28.90
N GLU A 204 25.19 -27.08 29.11
CA GLU A 204 25.68 -26.64 30.43
C GLU A 204 24.53 -26.30 31.40
N CYS A 205 23.39 -25.85 30.88
CA CYS A 205 22.24 -25.47 31.70
C CYS A 205 21.24 -26.62 31.92
N TRP A 206 21.46 -27.79 31.33
CA TRP A 206 20.51 -28.91 31.38
C TRP A 206 21.16 -30.19 31.91
N LYS A 207 20.55 -30.78 32.94
CA LYS A 207 20.96 -32.09 33.46
C LYS A 207 19.76 -33.02 33.56
N LYS A 208 19.81 -34.16 32.86
CA LYS A 208 18.70 -35.14 32.78
C LYS A 208 17.36 -34.50 32.39
N GLY A 209 17.37 -33.58 31.43
CA GLY A 209 16.17 -32.86 30.98
C GLY A 209 15.60 -31.86 31.97
N LYS A 210 16.33 -31.52 33.04
CA LYS A 210 15.96 -30.46 34.01
C LYS A 210 16.90 -29.28 33.89
N LEU A 211 16.32 -28.08 33.83
CA LEU A 211 17.05 -26.82 33.86
C LEU A 211 17.70 -26.62 35.24
N LEU A 212 18.99 -26.29 35.27
CA LEU A 212 19.71 -26.02 36.50
C LEU A 212 19.20 -24.73 37.17
N THR A 213 19.17 -24.70 38.50
CA THR A 213 18.65 -23.57 39.29
C THR A 213 19.37 -22.26 39.00
N SER A 214 20.69 -22.29 38.79
CA SER A 214 21.49 -21.11 38.42
C SER A 214 21.07 -20.53 37.06
N CYS A 215 20.86 -21.39 36.07
CA CYS A 215 20.39 -21.00 34.74
C CYS A 215 18.92 -20.55 34.76
N LYS A 216 18.08 -21.17 35.60
CA LYS A 216 16.70 -20.76 35.83
C LYS A 216 16.62 -19.35 36.43
N ALA A 217 17.41 -19.06 37.46
CA ALA A 217 17.43 -17.73 38.08
C ALA A 217 17.85 -16.63 37.09
N ARG A 218 18.85 -16.92 36.23
CA ARG A 218 19.25 -16.01 35.15
C ARG A 218 18.14 -15.79 34.13
N TRP A 219 17.49 -16.87 33.69
CA TRP A 219 16.36 -16.80 32.76
C TRP A 219 15.19 -16.01 33.35
N ASP A 220 14.80 -16.28 34.60
CA ASP A 220 13.71 -15.56 35.28
C ASP A 220 14.04 -14.06 35.41
N ALA A 221 15.30 -13.69 35.67
CA ALA A 221 15.74 -12.30 35.72
C ALA A 221 15.72 -11.59 34.35
N GLU A 222 15.96 -12.31 33.25
CA GLU A 222 15.85 -11.79 31.88
C GLU A 222 14.39 -11.66 31.45
N ALA A 223 13.55 -12.65 31.77
CA ALA A 223 12.11 -12.64 31.51
C ALA A 223 11.37 -11.51 32.24
N ALA A 224 11.90 -11.06 33.39
CA ALA A 224 11.36 -9.94 34.16
C ALA A 224 11.68 -8.56 33.54
N LYS A 225 12.59 -8.46 32.56
CA LYS A 225 12.86 -7.20 31.86
C LYS A 225 11.70 -6.90 30.91
N LYS A 226 11.16 -5.69 30.96
CA LYS A 226 10.13 -5.25 30.01
C LYS A 226 10.70 -5.32 28.59
N PRO A 227 9.92 -5.80 27.59
CA PRO A 227 10.34 -5.74 26.21
C PRO A 227 10.61 -4.28 25.84
N ALA A 228 11.74 -4.03 25.17
CA ALA A 228 12.00 -2.72 24.57
C ALA A 228 10.96 -2.52 23.47
N GLY A 229 10.08 -1.53 23.66
CA GLY A 229 9.10 -1.10 22.67
C GLY A 229 9.75 -0.50 21.44
#